data_AF-A0A511N7L4-F1
#
_entry.id   AF-A0A511N7L4-F1
#
_cell.length_a   1.000
_cell.length_b   1.000
_cell.length_c   1.000
_cell.angle_alpha   90.00
_cell.angle_beta   90.00
_cell.angle_gamma   90.00
#
_symmetry.space_group_name_H-M   'P 1'
#
loop_
_entity.id
_entity.type
_entity.pdbx_description
1 polymer ?
#
loop_
_entity_poly.entity_id
_entity_poly.type
_entity_poly.pdbx_seq_one_letter_code
_entity_poly.pdbx_strand_id
1 'polypeptide(L)'
;MLETVTDLLISPPNLGDFNPQSTLTPSGCPIEWTFASHPETLRYTLDLHARQIPEHLRPLMPGLTYCWVHIQKTGSHTRHQLLKLHNWNDPDPLYLEDCVPVLSGFHQVAPATETHYLHQEPTPQSLEMLLQDQHSPHLPAFWNDLRFLSGHPTRTLPRKSPITLVMQQNSIAVQVPASVLFPDEQVARRKVGQWFIHRGYTEAMQHSGLMHTTLGWEFTPTRLVRTVGVTLRNWR
;
A
#
# COMPACT_ATOMS: atom_id res chain seq x y z
N MET A 1 -13.67 -21.82 2.10
CA MET A 1 -14.60 -20.78 2.58
C MET A 1 -13.70 -19.60 2.95
N LEU A 2 -13.70 -18.52 2.16
CA LEU A 2 -12.94 -17.33 2.52
C LEU A 2 -13.60 -16.80 3.81
N GLU A 3 -12.85 -16.71 4.91
CA GLU A 3 -13.20 -15.85 6.04
C GLU A 3 -13.74 -14.55 5.44
N THR A 4 -14.97 -14.15 5.79
CA THR A 4 -15.54 -12.97 5.13
C THR A 4 -14.63 -11.79 5.43
N VAL A 5 -14.49 -10.85 4.49
CA VAL A 5 -13.68 -9.64 4.70
C VAL A 5 -14.09 -8.97 6.03
N THR A 6 -15.38 -9.06 6.36
CA THR A 6 -16.03 -8.70 7.62
C THR A 6 -15.43 -9.38 8.85
N ASP A 7 -15.17 -10.69 8.81
CA ASP A 7 -14.56 -11.46 9.92
C ASP A 7 -13.12 -11.01 10.20
N LEU A 8 -12.37 -10.68 9.14
CA LEU A 8 -10.98 -10.20 9.23
C LEU A 8 -10.87 -8.71 9.61
N LEU A 9 -11.96 -7.94 9.49
CA LEU A 9 -12.00 -6.50 9.76
C LEU A 9 -12.49 -6.13 11.18
N ILE A 10 -13.31 -6.98 11.82
CA ILE A 10 -14.07 -6.61 13.05
C ILE A 10 -13.59 -7.36 14.29
N SER A 11 -13.03 -8.55 14.11
CA SER A 11 -12.30 -9.25 15.15
C SER A 11 -10.96 -9.59 14.54
N PRO A 12 -9.96 -8.68 14.56
CA PRO A 12 -8.60 -9.13 14.37
C PRO A 12 -8.47 -10.33 15.31
N PRO A 13 -8.11 -11.54 14.84
CA PRO A 13 -7.89 -12.66 15.73
C PRO A 13 -6.97 -12.22 16.88
N ASN A 14 -6.77 -13.03 17.92
CA ASN A 14 -5.68 -12.81 18.88
C ASN A 14 -4.31 -12.80 18.14
N LEU A 15 -4.01 -11.76 17.37
CA LEU A 15 -3.04 -11.67 16.27
C LEU A 15 -1.65 -11.31 16.83
N GLY A 16 -1.44 -11.73 18.08
CA GLY A 16 -0.21 -11.66 18.84
C GLY A 16 0.26 -10.26 19.21
N ASP A 17 1.57 -10.15 19.31
CA ASP A 17 2.32 -9.07 19.91
C ASP A 17 2.58 -7.98 18.87
N PHE A 18 1.60 -7.11 18.71
CA PHE A 18 1.70 -5.94 17.84
C PHE A 18 2.60 -4.87 18.45
N ASN A 19 3.20 -4.05 17.58
CA ASN A 19 3.92 -2.87 18.01
C ASN A 19 2.97 -1.85 18.67
N PRO A 20 3.10 -1.54 19.98
CA PRO A 20 2.23 -0.59 20.66
C PRO A 20 2.43 0.85 20.18
N GLN A 21 3.54 1.13 19.49
CA GLN A 21 3.91 2.43 18.90
C GLN A 21 4.01 2.32 17.37
N SER A 22 3.15 1.49 16.76
CA SER A 22 3.13 1.30 15.31
C SER A 22 3.05 2.63 14.56
N THR A 23 3.93 2.77 13.56
CA THR A 23 3.90 3.85 12.58
C THR A 23 3.34 3.38 11.24
N LEU A 24 2.78 2.17 11.17
CA LEU A 24 2.26 1.59 9.93
C LEU A 24 1.13 2.43 9.34
N THR A 25 0.29 3.00 10.20
CA THR A 25 -0.85 3.81 9.78
C THR A 25 -0.93 5.13 10.56
N PRO A 26 -1.57 6.18 10.01
CA PRO A 26 -1.68 7.47 10.68
C PRO A 26 -2.42 7.43 12.03
N SER A 27 -3.30 6.46 12.25
CA SER A 27 -4.02 6.28 13.53
C SER A 27 -3.18 5.52 14.58
N GLY A 28 -1.98 5.07 14.24
CA GLY A 28 -1.18 4.18 15.07
C GLY A 28 -1.71 2.73 15.11
N CYS A 29 -2.65 2.39 14.23
CA CYS A 29 -3.12 1.01 14.09
C CYS A 29 -2.01 0.15 13.46
N PRO A 30 -1.67 -1.03 14.03
CA PRO A 30 -0.66 -1.95 13.51
C PRO A 30 -1.21 -2.84 12.40
N ILE A 31 -2.33 -2.46 11.77
CA ILE A 31 -2.98 -3.20 10.70
C ILE A 31 -3.43 -2.20 9.62
N GLU A 32 -3.06 -2.50 8.38
CA GLU A 32 -3.62 -1.86 7.19
C GLU A 32 -4.16 -2.95 6.26
N TRP A 33 -5.41 -2.82 5.83
CA TRP A 33 -6.00 -3.69 4.81
C TRP A 33 -5.93 -3.00 3.45
N THR A 34 -5.56 -3.75 2.42
CA THR A 34 -5.47 -3.26 1.05
C THR A 34 -6.38 -4.08 0.15
N PHE A 35 -7.34 -3.40 -0.46
CA PHE A 35 -8.18 -3.96 -1.52
C PHE A 35 -7.55 -3.70 -2.87
N ALA A 36 -7.56 -4.69 -3.76
CA ALA A 36 -7.07 -4.56 -5.12
C ALA A 36 -8.19 -4.83 -6.12
N SER A 37 -8.31 -4.00 -7.16
CA SER A 37 -9.36 -4.15 -8.18
C SER A 37 -9.22 -5.44 -8.98
N HIS A 38 -7.99 -5.97 -9.12
CA HIS A 38 -7.75 -7.24 -9.80
C HIS A 38 -6.34 -7.83 -9.52
N PRO A 39 -6.20 -9.14 -9.25
CA PRO A 39 -7.29 -10.04 -8.86
C PRO A 39 -7.93 -9.52 -7.56
N GLU A 40 -9.23 -9.77 -7.38
CA GLU A 40 -9.93 -9.46 -6.13
C GLU A 40 -9.27 -10.25 -5.00
N THR A 41 -8.36 -9.60 -4.31
CA THR A 41 -7.55 -10.19 -3.24
C THR A 41 -7.54 -9.22 -2.09
N LEU A 42 -7.78 -9.76 -0.90
CA LEU A 42 -7.55 -9.02 0.34
C LEU A 42 -6.07 -9.19 0.69
N ARG A 43 -5.38 -8.06 0.71
CA ARG A 43 -4.01 -7.94 1.21
C ARG A 43 -4.08 -7.22 2.56
N TYR A 44 -3.15 -7.48 3.44
CA TYR A 44 -3.03 -6.68 4.65
C TYR A 44 -1.58 -6.64 5.13
N THR A 45 -1.20 -5.54 5.74
CA THR A 45 0.10 -5.32 6.36
C THR A 45 -0.08 -5.30 7.87
N LEU A 46 0.79 -5.99 8.59
CA LEU A 46 0.81 -6.05 10.05
C LEU A 46 2.14 -5.54 10.60
N ASP A 47 2.12 -4.78 11.69
CA ASP A 47 3.34 -4.42 12.46
C ASP A 47 3.51 -5.36 13.67
N LEU A 48 4.33 -6.40 13.49
CA LEU A 48 4.40 -7.57 14.37
C LEU A 48 5.75 -7.68 15.07
N HIS A 49 5.74 -8.25 16.28
CA HIS A 49 6.96 -8.66 16.95
C HIS A 49 7.67 -9.76 16.15
N ALA A 50 9.01 -9.69 16.11
CA ALA A 50 9.91 -10.63 15.45
C ALA A 50 9.64 -12.13 15.70
N ARG A 51 9.07 -12.49 16.86
CA ARG A 51 8.78 -13.89 17.22
C ARG A 51 7.67 -14.51 16.37
N GLN A 52 6.77 -13.68 15.83
CA GLN A 52 5.65 -14.11 14.99
C GLN A 52 5.99 -14.19 13.51
N ILE A 53 7.21 -13.80 13.15
CA ILE A 53 7.64 -13.77 11.76
C ILE A 53 7.97 -15.20 11.29
N PRO A 54 7.54 -15.59 10.07
CA PRO A 54 7.84 -16.90 9.53
C PRO A 54 9.33 -17.24 9.61
N GLU A 55 9.66 -18.48 9.97
CA GLU A 55 11.04 -18.89 10.28
C GLU A 55 12.03 -18.61 9.16
N HIS A 56 11.61 -18.79 7.90
CA HIS A 56 12.43 -18.54 6.71
C HIS A 56 12.78 -17.05 6.49
N LEU A 57 12.06 -16.12 7.14
CA LEU A 57 12.32 -14.67 7.06
C LEU A 57 13.06 -14.13 8.29
N ARG A 58 13.08 -14.86 9.41
CA ARG A 58 13.77 -14.43 10.65
C ARG A 58 15.25 -14.05 10.46
N PRO A 59 16.04 -14.67 9.57
CA PRO A 59 17.42 -14.24 9.33
C PRO A 59 17.57 -12.79 8.86
N LEU A 60 16.49 -12.18 8.33
CA LEU A 60 16.48 -10.78 7.87
C LEU A 60 16.19 -9.77 8.99
N MET A 61 16.03 -10.23 10.23
CA MET A 61 15.63 -9.41 11.37
C MET A 61 16.69 -9.22 12.47
N PRO A 62 18.01 -9.23 12.19
CA PRO A 62 18.98 -9.06 13.27
C PRO A 62 18.80 -7.69 13.94
N GLY A 63 18.45 -7.70 15.23
CA GLY A 63 18.28 -6.49 16.04
C GLY A 63 16.93 -5.77 15.88
N LEU A 64 15.98 -6.30 15.11
CA LEU A 64 14.63 -5.72 14.99
C LEU A 64 13.67 -6.36 16.01
N THR A 65 13.04 -5.55 16.86
CA THR A 65 11.98 -6.03 17.77
C THR A 65 10.65 -6.20 17.04
N TYR A 66 10.31 -5.24 16.18
CA TYR A 66 9.08 -5.21 15.40
C TYR A 66 9.41 -4.99 13.91
N CYS A 67 8.52 -5.45 13.03
CA CYS A 67 8.64 -5.25 11.60
C CYS A 67 7.29 -5.32 10.91
N TRP A 68 7.24 -4.77 9.71
CA TRP A 68 6.05 -4.85 8.87
C TRP A 68 6.05 -6.12 8.05
N VAL A 69 4.92 -6.79 8.02
CA VAL A 69 4.71 -7.99 7.20
C VAL A 69 3.50 -7.77 6.31
N HIS A 70 3.74 -7.74 5.01
CA HIS A 70 2.67 -7.77 4.03
C HIS A 70 2.26 -9.22 3.77
N ILE A 71 0.96 -9.46 3.89
CA ILE A 71 0.33 -10.77 3.77
C ILE A 71 -0.68 -10.71 2.64
N GLN A 72 -0.54 -11.63 1.69
CA GLN A 72 -1.49 -11.83 0.61
C GLN A 72 -2.11 -13.23 0.73
N LYS A 73 -3.43 -13.27 0.84
CA LYS A 73 -4.20 -14.52 0.82
C LYS A 73 -4.82 -14.73 -0.57
N THR A 74 -4.69 -15.93 -1.13
CA THR A 74 -5.34 -16.33 -2.39
C THR A 74 -5.82 -17.77 -2.27
N GLY A 75 -7.12 -17.94 -2.02
CA GLY A 75 -7.69 -19.25 -1.67
C GLY A 75 -7.07 -19.77 -0.37
N SER A 76 -6.47 -20.96 -0.40
CA SER A 76 -5.73 -21.56 0.72
C SER A 76 -4.27 -21.12 0.81
N HIS A 77 -3.74 -20.41 -0.19
CA HIS A 77 -2.33 -20.00 -0.21
C HIS A 77 -2.16 -18.67 0.49
N THR A 78 -1.19 -18.60 1.41
CA THR A 78 -0.80 -17.36 2.09
C THR A 78 0.66 -17.05 1.76
N ARG A 79 0.90 -15.88 1.18
CA ARG A 79 2.24 -15.37 0.90
C ARG A 79 2.59 -14.30 1.92
N HIS A 80 3.79 -14.41 2.48
CA HIS A 80 4.35 -13.42 3.41
C HIS A 80 5.47 -12.66 2.72
N GLN A 81 5.58 -11.38 3.03
CA GLN A 81 6.66 -10.50 2.61
C GLN A 81 7.06 -9.65 3.80
N LEU A 82 8.31 -9.79 4.24
CA LEU A 82 8.87 -8.92 5.26
C LEU A 82 9.23 -7.58 4.62
N LEU A 83 8.79 -6.48 5.21
CA LEU A 83 9.21 -5.12 4.87
C LEU A 83 10.13 -4.62 5.99
N LYS A 84 11.35 -4.23 5.63
CA LYS A 84 12.31 -3.60 6.55
C LYS A 84 12.83 -2.29 5.96
N LEU A 85 13.44 -1.46 6.80
CA LEU A 85 14.17 -0.28 6.34
C LEU A 85 15.20 -0.68 5.27
N HIS A 86 15.25 0.12 4.20
CA HIS A 86 16.21 -0.06 3.13
C HIS A 86 17.64 0.12 3.67
N ASN A 87 18.52 -0.82 3.35
CA ASN A 87 19.91 -0.84 3.79
C ASN A 87 20.84 -0.55 2.60
N TRP A 88 22.05 -0.07 2.86
CA TRP A 88 23.04 0.28 1.83
C TRP A 88 23.45 -0.91 0.93
N ASN A 89 23.19 -2.14 1.36
CA ASN A 89 23.43 -3.37 0.60
C ASN A 89 22.21 -3.87 -0.18
N ASP A 90 21.03 -3.30 0.05
CA ASP A 90 19.82 -3.71 -0.65
C ASP A 90 19.86 -3.12 -2.07
N PRO A 91 19.31 -3.81 -3.09
CA PRO A 91 19.31 -3.30 -4.45
C PRO A 91 18.45 -2.03 -4.55
N ASP A 92 19.02 -1.01 -5.19
CA ASP A 92 18.32 0.22 -5.60
C ASP A 92 18.14 0.21 -7.12
N PRO A 93 16.98 -0.27 -7.62
CA PRO A 93 16.68 -0.24 -9.05
C PRO A 93 16.35 1.16 -9.59
N LEU A 94 16.11 2.17 -8.73
CA LEU A 94 15.65 3.49 -9.15
C LEU A 94 16.64 4.57 -8.70
N TYR A 95 17.70 4.76 -9.48
CA TYR A 95 18.64 5.87 -9.27
C TYR A 95 18.03 7.19 -9.76
N LEU A 96 17.18 7.83 -8.95
CA LEU A 96 16.59 9.14 -9.23
C LEU A 96 16.75 10.08 -8.04
N GLU A 97 17.20 11.31 -8.32
CA GLU A 97 17.56 12.32 -7.31
C GLU A 97 16.39 12.66 -6.36
N ASP A 98 15.16 12.66 -6.87
CA ASP A 98 13.96 13.03 -6.10
C ASP A 98 13.27 11.83 -5.41
N CYS A 99 13.85 10.64 -5.48
CA CYS A 99 13.31 9.40 -4.92
C CYS A 99 14.31 8.80 -3.91
N VAL A 100 13.91 8.69 -2.65
CA VAL A 100 14.75 8.10 -1.61
C VAL A 100 14.24 6.70 -1.27
N PRO A 101 15.02 5.62 -1.41
CA PRO A 101 14.59 4.30 -0.99
C PRO A 101 14.44 4.26 0.54
N VAL A 102 13.28 3.83 1.02
CA VAL A 102 12.92 3.81 2.44
C VAL A 102 12.68 2.41 2.98
N LEU A 103 12.12 1.50 2.18
CA LEU A 103 11.86 0.11 2.59
C LEU A 103 12.27 -0.88 1.50
N SER A 104 12.64 -2.08 1.92
CA SER A 104 12.84 -3.23 1.05
C SER A 104 12.01 -4.42 1.49
N GLY A 105 11.40 -5.09 0.51
CA GLY A 105 10.52 -6.23 0.69
C GLY A 105 11.18 -7.56 0.33
N PHE A 106 10.94 -8.58 1.16
CA PHE A 106 11.59 -9.89 1.08
C PHE A 106 10.59 -11.02 1.25
N HIS A 107 10.52 -11.92 0.25
CA HIS A 107 9.81 -13.20 0.37
C HIS A 107 10.69 -14.35 0.84
N GLN A 108 12.01 -14.15 0.80
CA GLN A 108 13.05 -15.07 1.23
C GLN A 108 14.29 -14.24 1.63
N VAL A 109 15.30 -14.87 2.20
CA VAL A 109 16.49 -14.17 2.76
C VAL A 109 17.17 -13.23 1.74
N ALA A 110 17.22 -13.60 0.46
CA ALA A 110 17.71 -12.72 -0.60
C ALA A 110 17.30 -13.24 -1.99
N PRO A 111 17.27 -12.39 -3.04
CA PRO A 111 17.40 -10.93 -3.00
C PRO A 111 16.10 -10.24 -2.55
N ALA A 112 16.16 -8.93 -2.29
CA ALA A 112 14.96 -8.11 -2.14
C ALA A 112 14.14 -8.16 -3.44
N THR A 113 12.82 -8.27 -3.31
CA THR A 113 11.90 -8.39 -4.44
C THR A 113 11.11 -7.11 -4.70
N GLU A 114 11.24 -6.14 -3.80
CA GLU A 114 10.48 -4.90 -3.80
C GLU A 114 11.28 -3.80 -3.10
N THR A 115 11.23 -2.58 -3.63
CA THR A 115 11.80 -1.39 -2.98
C THR A 115 10.75 -0.28 -2.96
N HIS A 116 10.56 0.34 -1.80
CA HIS A 116 9.68 1.49 -1.63
C HIS A 116 10.51 2.75 -1.62
N TYR A 117 10.10 3.74 -2.40
CA TYR A 117 10.73 5.05 -2.48
C TYR A 117 9.78 6.12 -1.99
N LEU A 118 10.32 7.09 -1.28
CA LEU A 118 9.62 8.34 -0.99
C LEU A 118 9.97 9.35 -2.08
N HIS A 119 8.97 9.74 -2.87
CA HIS A 119 9.10 10.80 -3.87
C HIS A 119 8.59 12.12 -3.28
N GLN A 120 9.51 13.05 -2.99
CA GLN A 120 9.23 14.22 -2.13
C GLN A 120 8.31 15.27 -2.77
N GLU A 121 8.60 15.65 -4.02
CA GLU A 121 7.83 16.66 -4.75
C GLU A 121 7.44 16.13 -6.15
N PRO A 122 6.47 15.21 -6.24
CA PRO A 122 6.07 14.65 -7.52
C PRO A 122 5.46 15.72 -8.42
N THR A 123 6.08 15.92 -9.58
CA THR A 123 5.55 16.72 -10.67
C THR A 123 4.85 15.82 -11.68
N PRO A 124 3.94 16.36 -12.51
CA PRO A 124 3.32 15.57 -13.57
C PRO A 124 4.37 14.97 -14.51
N GLN A 125 5.41 15.76 -14.82
CA GLN A 125 6.50 15.35 -15.69
C GLN A 125 7.39 14.28 -15.06
N SER A 126 7.73 14.40 -13.76
CA SER A 126 8.54 13.37 -13.09
C SER A 126 7.79 12.04 -13.00
N LEU A 127 6.50 12.07 -12.70
CA LEU A 127 5.65 10.88 -12.70
C LEU A 127 5.47 10.29 -14.10
N GLU A 128 5.26 11.12 -15.12
CA GLU A 128 5.17 10.64 -16.50
C GLU A 128 6.48 9.99 -16.94
N MET A 129 7.64 10.62 -16.70
CA MET A 129 8.94 10.01 -17.02
C MET A 129 9.13 8.66 -16.32
N LEU A 130 8.82 8.58 -15.03
CA LEU A 130 8.88 7.35 -14.24
C LEU A 130 8.01 6.21 -14.81
N LEU A 131 6.80 6.54 -15.23
CA LEU A 131 5.78 5.56 -15.61
C LEU A 131 5.78 5.26 -17.13
N GLN A 132 6.26 6.18 -17.95
CA GLN A 132 6.24 6.09 -19.41
C GLN A 132 7.22 5.04 -19.93
N ASP A 133 8.38 4.91 -19.28
CA ASP A 133 9.41 3.94 -19.65
C ASP A 133 8.98 2.49 -19.44
N GLN A 134 7.96 2.24 -18.60
CA GLN A 134 7.52 0.88 -18.27
C GLN A 134 6.07 0.59 -18.68
N HIS A 135 5.14 1.55 -18.60
CA HIS A 135 3.69 1.27 -18.69
C HIS A 135 2.85 2.40 -19.32
N SER A 136 3.36 3.02 -20.39
CA SER A 136 2.73 4.14 -21.13
C SER A 136 1.22 4.00 -21.44
N PRO A 137 0.67 2.83 -21.84
CA PRO A 137 -0.76 2.70 -22.19
C PRO A 137 -1.73 3.03 -21.04
N HIS A 138 -1.27 2.97 -19.79
CA HIS A 138 -2.11 3.14 -18.60
C HIS A 138 -2.06 4.55 -18.00
N LEU A 139 -1.13 5.40 -18.45
CA LEU A 139 -0.99 6.79 -17.99
C LEU A 139 -2.29 7.63 -18.13
N PRO A 140 -3.04 7.56 -19.25
CA PRO A 140 -4.29 8.31 -19.35
C PRO A 140 -5.33 7.90 -18.30
N ALA A 141 -5.41 6.61 -17.97
CA ALA A 141 -6.34 6.10 -16.97
C ALA A 141 -5.96 6.58 -15.55
N PHE A 142 -4.66 6.53 -15.21
CA PHE A 142 -4.13 7.08 -13.97
C PHE A 142 -4.48 8.56 -13.78
N TRP A 143 -4.23 9.39 -14.80
CA TRP A 143 -4.54 10.82 -14.71
C TRP A 143 -6.04 11.12 -14.64
N ASN A 144 -6.87 10.33 -15.34
CA ASN A 144 -8.32 10.44 -15.25
C ASN A 144 -8.82 10.10 -13.84
N ASP A 145 -8.29 9.03 -13.24
CA ASP A 145 -8.59 8.64 -11.87
C ASP A 145 -8.19 9.74 -10.87
N LEU A 146 -6.95 10.24 -10.97
CA LEU A 146 -6.46 11.30 -10.10
C LEU A 146 -7.32 12.56 -10.20
N ARG A 147 -7.68 12.99 -11.41
CA ARG A 147 -8.58 14.13 -11.62
C ARG A 147 -9.94 13.92 -10.97
N PHE A 148 -10.51 12.72 -11.10
CA PHE A 148 -11.80 12.39 -10.49
C PHE A 148 -11.71 12.45 -8.95
N LEU A 149 -10.71 11.77 -8.37
CA LEU A 149 -10.54 11.66 -6.92
C LEU A 149 -10.19 13.02 -6.30
N SER A 150 -9.26 13.76 -6.89
CA SER A 150 -8.88 15.10 -6.41
C SER A 150 -9.95 16.16 -6.68
N GLY A 151 -10.71 16.05 -7.78
CA GLY A 151 -11.53 17.14 -8.29
C GLY A 151 -10.74 18.28 -8.93
N HIS A 152 -9.41 18.14 -9.09
CA HIS A 152 -8.57 19.13 -9.74
C HIS A 152 -8.51 18.88 -11.25
N PRO A 153 -8.74 19.91 -12.10
CA PRO A 153 -8.77 19.73 -13.55
C PRO A 153 -7.39 19.47 -14.17
N THR A 154 -6.31 19.80 -13.45
CA THR A 154 -4.92 19.64 -13.88
C THR A 154 -4.37 18.28 -13.46
N ARG A 155 -3.35 17.78 -14.19
CA ARG A 155 -2.64 16.53 -13.89
C ARG A 155 -1.70 16.66 -12.68
N THR A 156 -2.15 17.20 -11.56
CA THR A 156 -1.32 17.51 -10.38
C THR A 156 -1.96 16.97 -9.13
N LEU A 157 -1.15 16.63 -8.12
CA LEU A 157 -1.67 16.37 -6.78
C LEU A 157 -2.23 17.67 -6.18
N PRO A 158 -3.30 17.61 -5.35
CA PRO A 158 -3.92 18.80 -4.74
C PRO A 158 -2.98 19.58 -3.81
N ARG A 159 -2.01 18.89 -3.23
CA ARG A 159 -1.06 19.42 -2.25
C ARG A 159 0.33 18.90 -2.60
N LYS A 160 1.35 19.72 -2.33
CA LYS A 160 2.74 19.26 -2.30
C LYS A 160 2.89 18.32 -1.13
N SER A 161 2.88 17.03 -1.41
CA SER A 161 3.04 16.00 -0.40
C SER A 161 3.80 14.84 -1.00
N PRO A 162 4.68 14.21 -0.21
CA PRO A 162 5.41 13.07 -0.69
C PRO A 162 4.44 11.92 -0.99
N ILE A 163 4.80 11.13 -1.99
CA ILE A 163 4.09 9.90 -2.33
C ILE A 163 5.05 8.73 -2.25
N THR A 164 4.51 7.52 -2.12
CA THR A 164 5.32 6.31 -2.13
C THR A 164 5.28 5.70 -3.52
N LEU A 165 6.45 5.37 -4.06
CA LEU A 165 6.59 4.52 -5.24
C LEU A 165 7.02 3.13 -4.78
N VAL A 166 6.35 2.09 -5.22
CA VAL A 166 6.73 0.70 -4.91
C VAL A 166 7.19 0.05 -6.20
N MET A 167 8.47 -0.28 -6.27
CA MET A 167 9.07 -0.89 -7.45
C MET A 167 9.29 -2.38 -7.22
N GLN A 168 8.80 -3.19 -8.15
CA GLN A 168 9.07 -4.61 -8.28
C GLN A 168 9.64 -4.88 -9.67
N GLN A 169 10.12 -6.10 -9.92
CA GLN A 169 10.82 -6.44 -11.17
C GLN A 169 10.09 -6.04 -12.47
N ASN A 170 8.75 -6.10 -12.49
CA ASN A 170 7.95 -5.82 -13.68
C ASN A 170 6.74 -4.92 -13.38
N SER A 171 6.77 -4.19 -12.28
CA SER A 171 5.67 -3.30 -11.91
C SER A 171 6.16 -2.15 -11.07
N ILE A 172 5.48 -1.03 -11.22
CA ILE A 172 5.63 0.16 -10.39
C ILE A 172 4.26 0.52 -9.85
N ALA A 173 4.15 0.70 -8.54
CA ALA A 173 2.94 1.21 -7.92
C ALA A 173 3.13 2.63 -7.42
N VAL A 174 2.20 3.51 -7.75
CA VAL A 174 2.11 4.84 -7.16
C VAL A 174 1.12 4.78 -6.02
N GLN A 175 1.53 5.12 -4.81
CA GLN A 175 0.68 5.17 -3.62
C GLN A 175 0.58 6.60 -3.10
N VAL A 176 -0.63 7.14 -3.09
CA VAL A 176 -0.93 8.49 -2.64
C VAL A 176 -1.68 8.42 -1.31
N PRO A 177 -1.24 9.11 -0.26
CA PRO A 177 -1.98 9.16 0.99
C PRO A 177 -3.38 9.76 0.78
N ALA A 178 -4.41 9.18 1.39
CA ALA A 178 -5.79 9.63 1.25
C ALA A 178 -5.99 11.08 1.70
N SER A 179 -5.24 11.52 2.71
CA SER A 179 -5.22 12.90 3.22
C SER A 179 -4.72 13.95 2.22
N VAL A 180 -4.03 13.52 1.16
CA VAL A 180 -3.60 14.39 0.05
C VAL A 180 -4.75 14.62 -0.93
N LEU A 181 -5.61 13.62 -1.13
CA LEU A 181 -6.70 13.66 -2.11
C LEU A 181 -8.01 14.18 -1.53
N PHE A 182 -8.25 13.96 -0.23
CA PHE A 182 -9.52 14.25 0.41
C PHE A 182 -9.33 15.12 1.65
N PRO A 183 -10.21 16.13 1.86
CA PRO A 183 -10.18 16.95 3.07
C PRO A 183 -10.68 16.19 4.30
N ASP A 184 -11.55 15.19 4.11
CA ASP A 184 -12.11 14.36 5.17
C ASP A 184 -12.55 12.98 4.64
N GLU A 185 -12.84 12.08 5.58
CA GLU A 185 -13.24 10.70 5.32
C GLU A 185 -14.64 10.56 4.72
N GLN A 186 -15.55 11.53 4.92
CA GLN A 186 -16.88 11.49 4.30
C GLN A 186 -16.77 11.72 2.79
N VAL A 187 -15.95 12.69 2.38
CA VAL A 187 -15.63 12.94 0.97
C VAL A 187 -14.90 11.75 0.37
N ALA A 188 -13.93 11.17 1.10
CA ALA A 188 -13.20 9.97 0.66
C ALA A 188 -14.17 8.81 0.36
N ARG A 189 -15.04 8.44 1.32
CA ARG A 189 -16.03 7.36 1.15
C ARG A 189 -16.91 7.52 -0.08
N ARG A 190 -17.42 8.73 -0.33
CA ARG A 190 -18.27 9.01 -1.49
C ARG A 190 -17.50 8.86 -2.80
N LYS A 191 -16.31 9.48 -2.91
CA LYS A 191 -15.53 9.46 -4.16
C LYS A 191 -14.92 8.08 -4.42
N VAL A 192 -14.32 7.46 -3.42
CA VAL A 192 -13.74 6.11 -3.54
C VAL A 192 -14.84 5.08 -3.80
N GLY A 193 -16.02 5.21 -3.18
CA GLY A 193 -17.16 4.34 -3.48
C GLY A 193 -17.67 4.40 -4.93
N GLN A 194 -17.46 5.52 -5.62
CA GLN A 194 -17.78 5.68 -7.04
C GLN A 194 -16.64 5.19 -7.94
N TRP A 195 -15.40 5.42 -7.53
CA TRP A 195 -14.20 5.07 -8.30
C TRP A 195 -13.83 3.59 -8.21
N PHE A 196 -14.03 2.97 -7.05
CA PHE A 196 -13.55 1.63 -6.71
C PHE A 196 -14.72 0.65 -6.54
N ILE A 197 -15.23 0.17 -7.67
CA ILE A 197 -16.31 -0.83 -7.70
C ILE A 197 -15.71 -2.20 -7.34
N HIS A 198 -15.71 -2.53 -6.05
CA HIS A 198 -15.21 -3.79 -5.52
C HIS A 198 -16.08 -4.26 -4.36
N ARG A 199 -16.59 -5.49 -4.43
CA ARG A 199 -17.54 -6.04 -3.45
C ARG A 199 -16.99 -6.03 -2.02
N GLY A 200 -15.80 -6.58 -1.80
CA GLY A 200 -15.17 -6.64 -0.47
C GLY A 200 -14.92 -5.26 0.17
N TYR A 201 -14.49 -4.27 -0.61
CA TYR A 201 -14.39 -2.88 -0.17
C TYR A 201 -15.78 -2.30 0.18
N THR A 202 -16.79 -2.49 -0.66
CA THR A 202 -18.15 -1.99 -0.38
C THR A 202 -18.72 -2.57 0.91
N GLU A 203 -18.52 -3.87 1.16
CA GLU A 203 -18.91 -4.54 2.42
C GLU A 203 -18.11 -3.96 3.60
N ALA A 204 -16.78 -3.84 3.48
CA ALA A 204 -15.92 -3.27 4.51
C ALA A 204 -16.33 -1.84 4.90
N MET A 205 -16.62 -1.00 3.93
CA MET A 205 -16.93 0.41 4.17
C MET A 205 -18.33 0.64 4.76
N GLN A 206 -19.13 -0.40 4.99
CA GLN A 206 -20.30 -0.31 5.86
C GLN A 206 -19.90 -0.05 7.32
N HIS A 207 -18.66 -0.37 7.72
CA HIS A 207 -18.14 -0.08 9.05
C HIS A 207 -17.66 1.38 9.16
N SER A 208 -18.28 2.13 10.07
CA SER A 208 -17.93 3.54 10.35
C SER A 208 -16.58 3.70 11.05
N GLY A 209 -16.07 2.62 11.65
CA GLY A 209 -14.77 2.59 12.34
C GLY A 209 -13.56 2.54 11.40
N LEU A 210 -13.75 2.37 10.09
CA LEU A 210 -12.66 2.38 9.11
C LEU A 210 -12.39 3.79 8.56
N MET A 211 -11.16 4.02 8.15
CA MET A 211 -10.74 5.21 7.39
C MET A 211 -9.77 4.84 6.28
N HIS A 212 -9.74 5.64 5.21
CA HIS A 212 -8.79 5.46 4.12
C HIS A 212 -7.40 5.92 4.52
N THR A 213 -6.38 5.15 4.14
CA THR A 213 -4.97 5.49 4.37
C THR A 213 -4.29 5.87 3.07
N THR A 214 -4.40 5.02 2.05
CA THR A 214 -3.67 5.15 0.78
C THR A 214 -4.55 4.76 -0.41
N LEU A 215 -4.33 5.42 -1.54
CA LEU A 215 -4.93 5.11 -2.83
C LEU A 215 -3.79 4.77 -3.77
N GLY A 216 -3.85 3.62 -4.42
CA GLY A 216 -2.76 3.10 -5.22
C GLY A 216 -3.11 2.78 -6.66
N TRP A 217 -2.09 2.85 -7.50
CA TRP A 217 -2.11 2.48 -8.91
C TRP A 217 -0.88 1.63 -9.20
N GLU A 218 -1.07 0.33 -9.27
CA GLU A 218 -0.04 -0.66 -9.64
C GLU A 218 -0.07 -0.84 -11.16
N PHE A 219 0.97 -0.33 -11.82
CA PHE A 219 1.20 -0.46 -13.24
C PHE A 219 1.95 -1.76 -13.49
N THR A 220 1.34 -2.65 -14.28
CA THR A 220 1.98 -3.86 -14.79
C THR A 220 2.03 -3.82 -16.31
N PRO A 221 2.77 -4.72 -16.99
CA PRO A 221 2.90 -4.66 -18.45
C PRO A 221 1.57 -4.82 -19.19
N THR A 222 0.56 -5.38 -18.53
CA THR A 222 -0.71 -5.76 -19.16
C THR A 222 -1.94 -5.05 -18.57
N ARG A 223 -1.80 -4.39 -17.42
CA ARG A 223 -2.95 -3.78 -16.73
C ARG A 223 -2.54 -2.69 -15.74
N LEU A 224 -3.53 -1.87 -15.42
CA LEU A 224 -3.52 -0.98 -14.26
C LEU A 224 -4.39 -1.60 -13.16
N VAL A 225 -3.79 -1.90 -12.02
CA VAL A 225 -4.50 -2.37 -10.82
C VAL A 225 -4.67 -1.21 -9.86
N ARG A 226 -5.92 -0.94 -9.48
CA ARG A 226 -6.23 0.08 -8.48
C ARG A 226 -6.19 -0.55 -7.10
N THR A 227 -5.69 0.16 -6.11
CA THR A 227 -5.72 -0.31 -4.73
C THR A 227 -6.26 0.74 -3.77
N VAL A 228 -6.87 0.27 -2.68
CA VAL A 228 -7.39 1.10 -1.59
C VAL A 228 -6.90 0.53 -0.27
N GLY A 229 -6.06 1.28 0.42
CA GLY A 229 -5.65 1.03 1.80
C GLY A 229 -6.67 1.61 2.78
N VAL A 230 -7.04 0.82 3.79
CA VAL A 230 -7.90 1.23 4.90
C VAL A 230 -7.34 0.72 6.22
N THR A 231 -7.68 1.42 7.29
CA THR A 231 -7.33 1.02 8.66
C THR A 231 -8.43 1.40 9.65
N LEU A 232 -8.29 0.99 10.90
CA LEU A 232 -9.14 1.43 11.99
C LEU A 232 -8.84 2.90 12.33
N ARG A 233 -9.89 3.71 12.39
CA ARG A 233 -9.81 5.14 12.76
C ARG A 233 -9.25 5.33 14.15
N ASN A 234 -9.68 4.48 15.08
CA ASN A 234 -9.22 4.47 16.46
C ASN A 234 -8.60 3.11 16.73
N TRP A 235 -7.35 3.13 17.18
CA TRP A 235 -6.66 1.96 17.74
C TRP A 235 -6.41 2.25 19.21
N ARG A 236 -6.87 1.34 20.09
CA ARG A 236 -7.01 1.44 21.57
C ARG A 236 -8.44 1.74 22.03
#